data_AF-A0A9E1X391-F1
#
_entry.id   AF-A0A9E1X391-F1
#
_cell.length_a   1.000
_cell.length_b   1.000
_cell.length_c   1.000
_cell.angle_alpha   90.00
_cell.angle_beta   90.00
_cell.angle_gamma   90.00
#
_symmetry.space_group_name_H-M   'P 1'
#
loop_
_entity.id
_entity.type
_entity.pdbx_description
1 polymer ?
#
loop_
_entity_poly.entity_id
_entity_poly.type
_entity_poly.pdbx_seq_one_letter_code
_entity_poly.pdbx_strand_id
1 'polypeptide(L)'
;MTGHLAPRPGFVLDVDRNSPPIVFHHGEGFRLEKLPSDRSRVIYPAEPLEGLPDPDGAIRHALLNPIGDSDPLPALLTPGMKLTIAFDDISLPLPPMRRPDIRQRVIEAVLDLAAEAGVDDVHLIAALAIHRRMTEDELRHAVGDRVYDAFAPDGRLYNHDAEDPDGMVVLGETPHGEDVQFSKRAAESDLLVYVNINLVAMDGGHKSTATGLSGYTGLRHHHNVKTMRNSKSFMDRENSELHASNWRMGKVVRDAGVKIFQIETTVNNDTFGREGPLALLQKREWEWSARDRMQFLGMKAGLEIMPTKAKRKVFSSWQAPYALTSVQAGEVEAVHEVTTANVYRQQLVPVEGQTDILTMGLPYICPYNVNSIMNPILVMCLGLGYFFNLYKGKPLVREGGVLIMSHPTPWEFNPIHHPSYIDFFEQVLADTTDPIEIERKYEKQFAEDEWYIHLYRNSYAY
;
A
#
# COMPACT_ATOMS: atom_id res chain seq x y z
N MET A 1 -13.51 -12.97 -31.54
CA MET A 1 -14.13 -13.20 -30.22
C MET A 1 -13.45 -14.42 -29.60
N THR A 2 -12.27 -14.22 -29.01
CA THR A 2 -11.67 -15.24 -28.14
C THR A 2 -12.41 -15.15 -26.82
N GLY A 3 -13.29 -16.10 -26.54
CA GLY A 3 -14.01 -16.17 -25.27
C GLY A 3 -13.00 -16.38 -24.16
N HIS A 4 -12.58 -15.30 -23.49
CA HIS A 4 -11.83 -15.41 -22.25
C HIS A 4 -12.79 -16.00 -21.21
N LEU A 5 -12.47 -17.22 -20.75
CA LEU A 5 -13.13 -17.84 -19.62
C LEU A 5 -13.03 -16.88 -18.42
N ALA A 6 -14.10 -16.78 -17.63
CA ALA A 6 -14.10 -15.97 -16.43
C ALA A 6 -12.92 -16.38 -15.50
N PRO A 7 -12.26 -15.43 -14.81
CA PRO A 7 -11.17 -15.72 -13.88
C PRO A 7 -11.59 -16.76 -12.84
N ARG A 8 -10.72 -17.74 -12.58
CA ARG A 8 -11.01 -18.80 -11.61
C ARG A 8 -10.93 -18.25 -10.18
N PRO A 9 -11.87 -18.63 -9.29
CA PRO A 9 -11.86 -18.17 -7.91
C PRO A 9 -10.64 -18.71 -7.14
N GLY A 10 -10.39 -18.11 -5.99
CA GLY A 10 -9.44 -18.63 -5.02
C GLY A 10 -9.84 -20.04 -4.56
N PHE A 11 -8.83 -20.81 -4.17
CA PHE A 11 -9.00 -22.24 -3.95
C PHE A 11 -8.11 -22.73 -2.81
N VAL A 12 -8.65 -23.62 -1.97
CA VAL A 12 -7.89 -24.33 -0.95
C VAL A 12 -7.63 -25.75 -1.44
N LEU A 13 -6.38 -26.08 -1.68
CA LEU A 13 -5.94 -27.42 -2.08
C LEU A 13 -5.62 -28.26 -0.84
N ASP A 14 -6.27 -29.40 -0.66
CA ASP A 14 -5.76 -30.46 0.21
C ASP A 14 -4.59 -31.15 -0.49
N VAL A 15 -3.40 -31.09 0.12
CA VAL A 15 -2.19 -31.67 -0.45
C VAL A 15 -2.30 -33.19 -0.40
N ASP A 16 -2.08 -33.86 -1.52
CA ASP A 16 -2.03 -35.32 -1.63
C ASP A 16 -0.63 -35.81 -2.07
N ARG A 17 -0.47 -37.13 -2.26
CA ARG A 17 0.83 -37.71 -2.66
C ARG A 17 1.30 -37.30 -4.06
N ASN A 18 0.36 -36.90 -4.92
CA ASN A 18 0.59 -36.52 -6.31
C ASN A 18 0.74 -35.01 -6.47
N SER A 19 0.42 -34.24 -5.44
CA SER A 19 0.56 -32.79 -5.41
C SER A 19 2.03 -32.42 -5.66
N PRO A 20 2.29 -31.47 -6.57
CA PRO A 20 3.65 -31.02 -6.82
C PRO A 20 4.22 -30.29 -5.59
N PRO A 21 5.55 -30.16 -5.50
CA PRO A 21 6.15 -29.20 -4.58
C PRO A 21 5.59 -27.78 -4.79
N ILE A 22 5.47 -27.04 -3.70
CA ILE A 22 4.84 -25.72 -3.64
C ILE A 22 5.91 -24.64 -3.59
N VAL A 23 5.70 -23.54 -4.31
CA VAL A 23 6.58 -22.38 -4.32
C VAL A 23 6.35 -21.54 -3.07
N PHE A 24 7.43 -21.25 -2.37
CA PHE A 24 7.45 -20.25 -1.30
C PHE A 24 8.35 -19.10 -1.74
N HIS A 25 7.87 -17.86 -1.59
CA HIS A 25 8.76 -16.70 -1.64
C HIS A 25 9.84 -16.82 -0.56
N HIS A 26 11.04 -16.32 -0.88
CA HIS A 26 12.18 -16.30 0.02
C HIS A 26 13.04 -15.05 -0.28
N GLY A 27 12.50 -13.87 0.04
CA GLY A 27 13.10 -12.59 -0.33
C GLY A 27 13.18 -12.43 -1.85
N GLU A 28 14.33 -12.02 -2.38
CA GLU A 28 14.66 -12.00 -3.82
C GLU A 28 14.94 -13.40 -4.39
N GLY A 29 14.09 -14.37 -4.05
CA GLY A 29 14.27 -15.77 -4.37
C GLY A 29 13.05 -16.62 -4.03
N PHE A 30 13.18 -17.92 -4.29
CA PHE A 30 12.11 -18.89 -4.11
C PHE A 30 12.63 -20.21 -3.52
N ARG A 31 11.80 -20.86 -2.72
CA ARG A 31 11.94 -22.26 -2.31
C ARG A 31 10.86 -23.10 -2.97
N LEU A 32 11.15 -24.38 -3.15
CA LEU A 32 10.23 -25.35 -3.75
C LEU A 32 10.12 -26.54 -2.80
N GLU A 33 9.02 -26.59 -2.06
CA GLU A 33 8.89 -27.44 -0.87
C GLU A 33 7.80 -28.49 -1.05
N LYS A 34 8.09 -29.76 -0.73
CA LYS A 34 7.07 -30.80 -0.71
C LYS A 34 6.38 -30.83 0.65
N LEU A 35 5.09 -30.52 0.67
CA LEU A 35 4.29 -30.50 1.90
C LEU A 35 3.75 -31.91 2.26
N PRO A 36 3.55 -32.21 3.55
CA PRO A 36 2.93 -33.47 3.99
C PRO A 36 1.51 -33.69 3.43
N SER A 37 1.31 -34.78 2.70
CA SER A 37 0.08 -35.10 1.95
C SER A 37 -1.14 -35.54 2.79
N ASP A 38 -1.01 -35.59 4.10
CA ASP A 38 -2.04 -36.09 5.02
C ASP A 38 -2.55 -35.02 5.99
N ARG A 39 -1.94 -33.83 5.96
CA ARG A 39 -2.18 -32.77 6.96
C ARG A 39 -1.85 -31.36 6.49
N SER A 40 -1.66 -31.15 5.18
CA SER A 40 -1.35 -29.82 4.63
C SER A 40 -2.43 -29.36 3.67
N ARG A 41 -2.68 -28.06 3.72
CA ARG A 41 -3.55 -27.34 2.79
C ARG A 41 -2.80 -26.15 2.22
N VAL A 42 -3.05 -25.81 0.97
CA VAL A 42 -2.46 -24.64 0.31
C VAL A 42 -3.58 -23.71 -0.14
N ILE A 43 -3.48 -22.44 0.23
CA ILE A 43 -4.44 -21.41 -0.16
C ILE A 43 -3.89 -20.70 -1.39
N TYR A 44 -4.61 -20.80 -2.50
CA TYR A 44 -4.31 -20.09 -3.74
C TYR A 44 -5.23 -18.89 -3.90
N PRO A 45 -4.70 -17.72 -4.30
CA PRO A 45 -5.52 -16.57 -4.61
C PRO A 45 -6.40 -16.85 -5.85
N ALA A 46 -7.44 -16.03 -6.02
CA ALA A 46 -8.17 -15.98 -7.27
C ALA A 46 -7.26 -15.51 -8.40
N GLU A 47 -7.57 -15.92 -9.63
CA GLU A 47 -6.91 -15.37 -10.80
C GLU A 47 -7.23 -13.88 -10.96
N PRO A 48 -6.31 -13.11 -11.59
CA PRO A 48 -6.55 -11.70 -11.86
C PRO A 48 -7.84 -11.46 -12.63
N LEU A 49 -8.65 -10.55 -12.09
CA LEU A 49 -9.78 -9.98 -12.82
C LEU A 49 -9.28 -9.29 -14.09
N GLU A 50 -10.08 -9.36 -15.14
CA GLU A 50 -9.84 -8.57 -16.34
C GLU A 50 -9.99 -7.08 -16.01
N GLY A 51 -9.16 -6.25 -16.65
CA GLY A 51 -9.26 -4.80 -16.51
C GLY A 51 -10.52 -4.24 -17.15
N LEU A 52 -10.88 -3.02 -16.76
CA LEU A 52 -11.94 -2.25 -17.43
C LEU A 52 -11.58 -2.07 -18.92
N PRO A 53 -12.53 -2.32 -19.84
CA PRO A 53 -12.27 -2.18 -21.28
C PRO A 53 -11.90 -0.75 -21.70
N ASP A 54 -12.45 0.26 -21.03
CA ASP A 54 -12.16 1.67 -21.22
C ASP A 54 -11.88 2.34 -19.86
N PRO A 55 -10.63 2.23 -19.34
CA PRO A 55 -10.26 2.82 -18.07
C PRO A 55 -10.49 4.34 -18.01
N ASP A 56 -10.16 5.06 -19.09
CA ASP A 56 -10.28 6.52 -19.13
C ASP A 56 -11.74 6.98 -19.19
N GLY A 57 -12.59 6.23 -19.91
CA GLY A 57 -14.04 6.43 -19.89
C GLY A 57 -14.66 6.15 -18.52
N ALA A 58 -14.19 5.12 -17.82
CA ALA A 58 -14.63 4.82 -16.46
C ALA A 58 -14.22 5.91 -15.45
N ILE A 59 -13.00 6.45 -15.57
CA ILE A 59 -12.53 7.58 -14.75
C ILE A 59 -13.44 8.79 -14.99
N ARG A 60 -13.65 9.19 -16.26
CA ARG A 60 -14.56 10.30 -16.61
C ARG A 60 -15.96 10.08 -16.06
N HIS A 61 -16.49 8.87 -16.16
CA HIS A 61 -17.81 8.54 -15.62
C HIS A 61 -17.87 8.75 -14.09
N ALA A 62 -16.88 8.26 -13.33
CA ALA A 62 -16.83 8.41 -11.89
C ALA A 62 -16.77 9.88 -11.46
N LEU A 63 -15.96 10.71 -12.14
CA LEU A 63 -15.86 12.15 -11.85
C LEU A 63 -17.19 12.90 -12.08
N LEU A 64 -18.01 12.43 -13.01
CA LEU A 64 -19.31 13.02 -13.36
C LEU A 64 -20.49 12.44 -12.56
N ASN A 65 -20.32 11.27 -11.94
CA ASN A 65 -21.38 10.54 -11.24
C ASN A 65 -20.87 10.08 -9.87
N PRO A 66 -20.60 11.03 -8.96
CA PRO A 66 -20.05 10.70 -7.65
C PRO A 66 -21.05 9.92 -6.80
N ILE A 67 -20.50 9.15 -5.86
CA ILE A 67 -21.24 8.36 -4.88
C ILE A 67 -21.28 9.11 -3.55
N GLY A 68 -22.39 8.98 -2.82
CA GLY A 68 -22.58 9.62 -1.52
C GLY A 68 -23.01 11.08 -1.65
N ASP A 69 -22.72 11.87 -0.61
CA ASP A 69 -23.10 13.28 -0.53
C ASP A 69 -22.03 14.17 -1.18
N SER A 70 -21.98 14.15 -2.53
CA SER A 70 -21.06 14.98 -3.31
C SER A 70 -21.69 15.37 -4.64
N ASP A 71 -21.49 16.62 -5.05
CA ASP A 71 -21.77 17.05 -6.42
C ASP A 71 -20.71 16.53 -7.39
N PRO A 72 -21.02 16.39 -8.70
CA PRO A 72 -20.04 16.05 -9.73
C PRO A 72 -18.84 17.01 -9.71
N LEU A 73 -17.63 16.49 -9.97
CA LEU A 73 -16.41 17.30 -9.87
C LEU A 73 -16.48 18.63 -10.64
N PRO A 74 -17.00 18.71 -11.90
CA PRO A 74 -17.10 19.99 -12.60
C PRO A 74 -17.97 21.04 -11.90
N ALA A 75 -18.97 20.63 -11.11
CA ALA A 75 -19.83 21.54 -10.37
C ALA A 75 -19.16 22.10 -9.11
N LEU A 76 -18.11 21.44 -8.62
CA LEU A 76 -17.30 21.87 -7.49
C LEU A 76 -16.16 22.80 -7.89
N LEU A 77 -15.86 22.91 -9.20
CA LEU A 77 -14.74 23.69 -9.73
C LEU A 77 -15.19 25.08 -10.19
N THR A 78 -14.51 26.12 -9.71
CA THR A 78 -14.81 27.51 -10.06
C THR A 78 -13.55 28.34 -10.24
N PRO A 79 -13.55 29.36 -11.14
CA PRO A 79 -12.40 30.25 -11.30
C PRO A 79 -11.95 30.89 -9.99
N GLY A 80 -10.63 30.96 -9.78
CA GLY A 80 -10.02 31.60 -8.60
C GLY A 80 -10.04 30.77 -7.30
N MET A 81 -10.54 29.54 -7.33
CA MET A 81 -10.48 28.64 -6.17
C MET A 81 -9.07 28.06 -5.95
N LYS A 82 -8.80 27.63 -4.72
CA LYS A 82 -7.65 26.83 -4.33
C LYS A 82 -7.97 25.34 -4.46
N LEU A 83 -7.29 24.65 -5.37
CA LEU A 83 -7.41 23.21 -5.56
C LEU A 83 -6.13 22.48 -5.12
N THR A 84 -6.28 21.51 -4.23
CA THR A 84 -5.21 20.55 -3.93
C THR A 84 -5.57 19.18 -4.47
N ILE A 85 -4.64 18.53 -5.16
CA ILE A 85 -4.73 17.14 -5.61
C ILE A 85 -3.69 16.33 -4.83
N ALA A 86 -4.12 15.58 -3.82
CA ALA A 86 -3.25 14.65 -3.11
C ALA A 86 -3.28 13.27 -3.77
N PHE A 87 -2.19 12.51 -3.70
CA PHE A 87 -2.14 11.15 -4.24
C PHE A 87 -1.25 10.22 -3.41
N ASP A 88 -1.55 8.92 -3.45
CA ASP A 88 -0.75 7.91 -2.74
C ASP A 88 0.71 7.94 -3.20
N ASP A 89 1.62 7.70 -2.25
CA ASP A 89 3.05 7.71 -2.50
C ASP A 89 3.58 6.41 -3.15
N ILE A 90 4.90 6.23 -3.12
CA ILE A 90 5.56 5.07 -3.71
C ILE A 90 5.21 3.73 -3.05
N SER A 91 4.61 3.75 -1.85
CA SER A 91 4.25 2.53 -1.14
C SER A 91 3.11 1.76 -1.80
N LEU A 92 2.47 2.32 -2.85
CA LEU A 92 1.44 1.67 -3.63
C LEU A 92 1.57 1.94 -5.16
N PRO A 93 1.26 0.96 -6.01
CA PRO A 93 1.10 -0.46 -5.68
C PRO A 93 2.46 -1.15 -5.49
N LEU A 94 2.47 -2.34 -4.91
CA LEU A 94 3.69 -3.13 -4.66
C LEU A 94 3.63 -4.49 -5.38
N PRO A 95 4.52 -4.75 -6.35
CA PRO A 95 5.50 -3.83 -6.95
C PRO A 95 4.84 -2.71 -7.77
N PRO A 96 5.59 -1.67 -8.19
CA PRO A 96 5.06 -0.59 -9.01
C PRO A 96 4.35 -1.10 -10.26
N MET A 97 3.28 -0.43 -10.69
CA MET A 97 2.60 -0.80 -11.93
C MET A 97 3.34 -0.29 -13.16
N ARG A 98 3.12 -0.92 -14.31
CA ARG A 98 3.60 -0.42 -15.60
C ARG A 98 2.99 0.94 -15.93
N ARG A 99 3.75 1.80 -16.59
CA ARG A 99 3.26 3.09 -17.09
C ARG A 99 2.21 2.90 -18.21
N PRO A 100 1.24 3.83 -18.36
CA PRO A 100 0.95 4.92 -17.43
C PRO A 100 0.37 4.41 -16.12
N ASP A 101 0.84 4.98 -15.01
CA ASP A 101 0.30 4.71 -13.68
C ASP A 101 -1.17 5.17 -13.61
N ILE A 102 -1.99 4.51 -12.79
CA ILE A 102 -3.39 4.89 -12.66
C ILE A 102 -3.55 6.28 -12.04
N ARG A 103 -2.64 6.67 -11.12
CA ARG A 103 -2.62 8.01 -10.54
C ARG A 103 -2.46 9.05 -11.63
N GLN A 104 -1.51 8.87 -12.54
CA GLN A 104 -1.33 9.74 -13.72
C GLN A 104 -2.66 9.90 -14.47
N ARG A 105 -3.33 8.80 -14.85
CA ARG A 105 -4.57 8.87 -15.64
C ARG A 105 -5.69 9.65 -14.93
N VAL A 106 -5.84 9.43 -13.62
CA VAL A 106 -6.85 10.14 -12.82
C VAL A 106 -6.50 11.61 -12.66
N ILE A 107 -5.23 11.92 -12.32
CA ILE A 107 -4.75 13.29 -12.14
C ILE A 107 -4.91 14.08 -13.43
N GLU A 108 -4.54 13.52 -14.58
CA GLU A 108 -4.71 14.18 -15.88
C GLU A 108 -6.20 14.51 -16.15
N ALA A 109 -7.12 13.59 -15.85
CA ALA A 109 -8.56 13.84 -16.01
C ALA A 109 -9.10 14.94 -15.06
N VAL A 110 -8.61 15.00 -13.83
CA VAL A 110 -8.96 16.05 -12.87
C VAL A 110 -8.41 17.41 -13.33
N LEU A 111 -7.16 17.43 -13.81
CA LEU A 111 -6.51 18.64 -14.32
C LEU A 111 -7.20 19.19 -15.57
N ASP A 112 -7.65 18.33 -16.48
CA ASP A 112 -8.41 18.75 -17.66
C ASP A 112 -9.71 19.49 -17.26
N LEU A 113 -10.47 18.94 -16.29
CA LEU A 113 -11.68 19.58 -15.76
C LEU A 113 -11.38 20.88 -15.01
N ALA A 114 -10.29 20.92 -14.23
CA ALA A 114 -9.86 22.13 -13.53
C ALA A 114 -9.47 23.24 -14.51
N ALA A 115 -8.77 22.91 -15.59
CA ALA A 115 -8.41 23.85 -16.64
C ALA A 115 -9.64 24.38 -17.40
N GLU A 116 -10.61 23.51 -17.72
CA GLU A 116 -11.88 23.91 -18.34
C GLU A 116 -12.70 24.87 -17.45
N ALA A 117 -12.65 24.67 -16.13
CA ALA A 117 -13.29 25.52 -15.14
C ALA A 117 -12.49 26.81 -14.84
N GLY A 118 -11.30 27.00 -15.41
CA GLY A 118 -10.44 28.17 -15.18
C GLY A 118 -9.81 28.22 -13.78
N VAL A 119 -9.48 27.07 -13.20
CA VAL A 119 -8.78 26.97 -11.91
C VAL A 119 -7.27 27.09 -12.12
N ASP A 120 -6.68 28.19 -11.67
CA ASP A 120 -5.24 28.46 -11.83
C ASP A 120 -4.39 28.04 -10.61
N ASP A 121 -4.96 28.09 -9.40
CA ASP A 121 -4.27 27.75 -8.15
C ASP A 121 -4.44 26.25 -7.82
N VAL A 122 -3.63 25.43 -8.52
CA VAL A 122 -3.62 23.97 -8.38
C VAL A 122 -2.28 23.50 -7.82
N HIS A 123 -2.30 22.76 -6.72
CA HIS A 123 -1.14 22.08 -6.14
C HIS A 123 -1.33 20.56 -6.10
N LEU A 124 -0.27 19.80 -6.35
CA LEU A 124 -0.22 18.36 -6.26
C LEU A 124 0.69 17.94 -5.09
N ILE A 125 0.21 17.03 -4.24
CA ILE A 125 0.93 16.58 -3.04
C ILE A 125 1.03 15.05 -3.03
N ALA A 126 2.25 14.51 -3.05
CA ALA A 126 2.46 13.09 -2.75
C ALA A 126 2.25 12.89 -1.24
N ALA A 127 1.23 12.10 -0.86
CA ALA A 127 0.79 11.90 0.51
C ALA A 127 1.64 10.84 1.21
N LEU A 128 2.77 11.27 1.80
CA LEU A 128 3.76 10.38 2.40
C LEU A 128 3.45 9.97 3.84
N ALA A 129 2.68 10.78 4.56
CA ALA A 129 2.79 10.84 6.02
C ALA A 129 4.29 10.95 6.44
N ILE A 130 4.80 9.94 7.16
CA ILE A 130 6.21 9.82 7.58
C ILE A 130 7.00 8.80 6.73
N HIS A 131 6.53 8.44 5.53
CA HIS A 131 7.35 7.69 4.58
C HIS A 131 8.44 8.57 3.98
N ARG A 132 9.49 7.93 3.46
CA ARG A 132 10.53 8.68 2.73
C ARG A 132 9.95 9.48 1.57
N ARG A 133 10.63 10.58 1.24
CA ARG A 133 10.34 11.35 0.03
C ARG A 133 10.50 10.49 -1.23
N MET A 134 9.64 10.74 -2.22
CA MET A 134 9.77 10.20 -3.57
C MET A 134 10.83 10.98 -4.34
N THR A 135 11.65 10.28 -5.12
CA THR A 135 12.59 10.91 -6.05
C THR A 135 11.87 11.49 -7.27
N GLU A 136 12.57 12.29 -8.08
CA GLU A 136 12.04 12.79 -9.35
C GLU A 136 11.54 11.66 -10.26
N ASP A 137 12.33 10.61 -10.46
CA ASP A 137 11.95 9.47 -11.31
C ASP A 137 10.68 8.77 -10.78
N GLU A 138 10.55 8.67 -9.46
CA GLU A 138 9.39 8.04 -8.81
C GLU A 138 8.13 8.92 -8.94
N LEU A 139 8.27 10.24 -8.80
CA LEU A 139 7.19 11.19 -9.05
C LEU A 139 6.77 11.17 -10.53
N ARG A 140 7.74 11.23 -11.47
CA ARG A 140 7.48 11.13 -12.92
C ARG A 140 6.78 9.83 -13.30
N HIS A 141 7.14 8.72 -12.66
CA HIS A 141 6.45 7.45 -12.87
C HIS A 141 4.99 7.51 -12.41
N ALA A 142 4.72 8.10 -11.25
CA ALA A 142 3.38 8.19 -10.66
C ALA A 142 2.44 9.18 -11.37
N VAL A 143 2.93 10.40 -11.68
CA VAL A 143 2.08 11.48 -12.25
C VAL A 143 2.24 11.66 -13.76
N GLY A 144 3.27 11.06 -14.36
CA GLY A 144 3.61 11.24 -15.77
C GLY A 144 4.49 12.46 -16.04
N ASP A 145 5.28 12.39 -17.11
CA ASP A 145 6.28 13.42 -17.44
C ASP A 145 5.64 14.80 -17.68
N ARG A 146 4.48 14.85 -18.35
CA ARG A 146 3.76 16.09 -18.65
C ARG A 146 3.30 16.81 -17.38
N VAL A 147 2.72 16.08 -16.43
CA VAL A 147 2.25 16.66 -15.16
C VAL A 147 3.45 17.09 -14.32
N TYR A 148 4.50 16.26 -14.26
CA TYR A 148 5.71 16.62 -13.54
C TYR A 148 6.33 17.92 -14.08
N ASP A 149 6.57 18.00 -15.38
CA ASP A 149 7.22 19.16 -16.01
C ASP A 149 6.39 20.46 -15.89
N ALA A 150 5.06 20.35 -15.75
CA ALA A 150 4.17 21.49 -15.59
C ALA A 150 4.07 22.03 -14.15
N PHE A 151 4.28 21.19 -13.14
CA PHE A 151 4.01 21.54 -11.72
C PHE A 151 5.23 21.44 -10.79
N ALA A 152 6.20 20.55 -11.06
CA ALA A 152 7.36 20.40 -10.17
C ALA A 152 8.33 21.59 -10.22
N PRO A 153 8.70 22.14 -11.41
CA PRO A 153 9.73 23.19 -11.49
C PRO A 153 9.40 24.48 -10.74
N ASP A 154 8.12 24.79 -10.55
CA ASP A 154 7.66 25.98 -9.82
C ASP A 154 7.15 25.67 -8.40
N GLY A 155 7.36 24.44 -7.92
CA GLY A 155 7.05 24.03 -6.56
C GLY A 155 5.57 23.68 -6.31
N ARG A 156 4.76 23.52 -7.36
CA ARG A 156 3.35 23.13 -7.25
C ARG A 156 3.12 21.62 -7.23
N LEU A 157 4.12 20.80 -7.52
CA LEU A 157 4.14 19.35 -7.23
C LEU A 157 5.25 19.05 -6.23
N TYR A 158 4.89 18.51 -5.06
CA TYR A 158 5.86 18.22 -4.02
C TYR A 158 5.45 17.04 -3.14
N ASN A 159 6.46 16.50 -2.43
CA ASN A 159 6.29 15.52 -1.38
C ASN A 159 5.75 16.21 -0.11
N HIS A 160 4.68 15.66 0.48
CA HIS A 160 4.21 16.06 1.81
C HIS A 160 5.38 16.08 2.81
N ASP A 161 5.39 17.08 3.68
CA ASP A 161 6.44 17.28 4.67
C ASP A 161 5.78 17.35 6.05
N ALA A 162 5.74 16.20 6.72
CA ALA A 162 5.11 16.03 8.03
C ALA A 162 5.74 16.88 9.14
N GLU A 163 6.98 17.32 8.93
CA GLU A 163 7.80 18.04 9.91
C GLU A 163 7.91 19.53 9.56
N ASP A 164 7.13 20.02 8.59
CA ASP A 164 7.12 21.45 8.20
C ASP A 164 6.45 22.29 9.28
N PRO A 165 7.19 23.16 9.99
CA PRO A 165 6.63 23.96 11.08
C PRO A 165 5.52 24.90 10.61
N ASP A 166 5.53 25.33 9.34
CA ASP A 166 4.54 26.24 8.77
C ASP A 166 3.52 25.51 7.86
N GLY A 167 3.81 24.27 7.49
CA GLY A 167 3.05 23.45 6.55
C GLY A 167 1.98 22.56 7.16
N MET A 168 1.89 22.51 8.50
CA MET A 168 0.96 21.65 9.24
C MET A 168 -0.02 22.46 10.11
N VAL A 169 -1.23 21.92 10.31
CA VAL A 169 -2.26 22.51 11.19
C VAL A 169 -2.95 21.41 12.01
N VAL A 170 -3.31 21.71 13.25
CA VAL A 170 -4.20 20.84 14.05
C VAL A 170 -5.64 21.31 13.84
N LEU A 171 -6.47 20.45 13.27
CA LEU A 171 -7.87 20.75 12.97
C LEU A 171 -8.78 20.61 14.21
N GLY A 172 -8.37 19.79 15.16
CA GLY A 172 -9.10 19.53 16.40
C GLY A 172 -8.63 18.26 17.09
N GLU A 173 -9.41 17.82 18.06
CA GLU A 173 -9.18 16.62 18.84
C GLU A 173 -10.42 15.72 18.78
N THR A 174 -10.25 14.40 18.65
CA THR A 174 -11.38 13.46 18.75
C THR A 174 -11.86 13.35 20.20
N PRO A 175 -13.09 12.85 20.47
CA PRO A 175 -13.54 12.57 21.84
C PRO A 175 -12.68 11.56 22.62
N HIS A 176 -11.74 10.88 21.94
CA HIS A 176 -10.81 9.92 22.53
C HIS A 176 -9.46 10.54 22.88
N GLY A 177 -9.29 11.86 22.72
CA GLY A 177 -8.03 12.57 23.00
C GLY A 177 -7.01 12.37 21.89
N GLU A 178 -7.45 12.27 20.64
CA GLU A 178 -6.57 12.07 19.49
C GLU A 178 -6.46 13.37 18.71
N ASP A 179 -5.25 13.95 18.66
CA ASP A 179 -4.99 15.13 17.86
C ASP A 179 -5.14 14.81 16.37
N VAL A 180 -5.85 15.68 15.65
CA VAL A 180 -6.05 15.54 14.20
C VAL A 180 -5.22 16.61 13.49
N GLN A 181 -3.99 16.21 13.12
CA GLN A 181 -3.07 17.04 12.36
C GLN A 181 -3.28 16.83 10.86
N PHE A 182 -3.10 17.88 10.07
CA PHE A 182 -3.34 17.86 8.63
C PHE A 182 -2.38 18.80 7.88
N SER A 183 -2.18 18.53 6.59
CA SER A 183 -1.50 19.44 5.68
C SER A 183 -2.26 20.76 5.62
N LYS A 184 -1.59 21.86 5.95
CA LYS A 184 -2.20 23.20 5.92
C LYS A 184 -2.70 23.58 4.54
N ARG A 185 -1.92 23.26 3.49
CA ARG A 185 -2.32 23.50 2.09
C ARG A 185 -3.63 22.80 1.75
N ALA A 186 -3.79 21.54 2.15
CA ALA A 186 -5.00 20.77 1.91
C ALA A 186 -6.18 21.28 2.75
N ALA A 187 -5.95 21.64 4.02
CA ALA A 187 -6.97 22.18 4.91
C ALA A 187 -7.52 23.54 4.46
N GLU A 188 -6.66 24.39 3.90
CA GLU A 188 -7.03 25.75 3.43
C GLU A 188 -7.49 25.79 1.96
N SER A 189 -7.56 24.64 1.28
CA SER A 189 -8.05 24.58 -0.10
C SER A 189 -9.57 24.61 -0.13
N ASP A 190 -10.14 25.23 -1.17
CA ASP A 190 -11.59 25.20 -1.40
C ASP A 190 -12.06 23.78 -1.75
N LEU A 191 -11.17 22.97 -2.33
CA LEU A 191 -11.38 21.54 -2.59
C LEU A 191 -10.06 20.77 -2.48
N LEU A 192 -10.10 19.65 -1.75
CA LEU A 192 -9.11 18.59 -1.79
C LEU A 192 -9.64 17.44 -2.67
N VAL A 193 -9.00 17.16 -3.79
CA VAL A 193 -9.17 15.92 -4.53
C VAL A 193 -8.12 14.92 -4.05
N TYR A 194 -8.53 13.72 -3.63
CA TYR A 194 -7.58 12.67 -3.25
C TYR A 194 -7.62 11.52 -4.24
N VAL A 195 -6.47 11.17 -4.82
CA VAL A 195 -6.31 10.10 -5.81
C VAL A 195 -5.63 8.90 -5.19
N ASN A 196 -6.41 7.84 -4.97
CA ASN A 196 -5.95 6.63 -4.30
C ASN A 196 -5.95 5.39 -5.22
N ILE A 197 -5.00 4.49 -4.97
CA ILE A 197 -4.89 3.15 -5.54
C ILE A 197 -5.01 2.09 -4.44
N ASN A 198 -5.95 1.16 -4.62
CA ASN A 198 -6.18 0.07 -3.69
C ASN A 198 -5.63 -1.24 -4.24
N LEU A 199 -4.58 -1.73 -3.58
CA LEU A 199 -4.03 -3.06 -3.78
C LEU A 199 -4.53 -4.04 -2.72
N VAL A 200 -4.83 -3.58 -1.51
CA VAL A 200 -5.39 -4.39 -0.40
C VAL A 200 -6.51 -3.63 0.33
N ALA A 201 -7.28 -4.33 1.15
CA ALA A 201 -8.45 -3.75 1.84
C ALA A 201 -8.11 -2.75 2.97
N MET A 202 -6.83 -2.57 3.27
CA MET A 202 -6.34 -1.56 4.21
C MET A 202 -6.12 -0.19 3.53
N ASP A 203 -6.01 -0.15 2.21
CA ASP A 203 -5.79 1.08 1.44
C ASP A 203 -7.09 1.90 1.35
N GLY A 204 -7.00 3.19 1.05
CA GLY A 204 -8.17 4.04 0.83
C GLY A 204 -8.84 4.61 2.10
N GLY A 205 -10.00 5.24 1.89
CA GLY A 205 -10.85 5.81 2.91
C GLY A 205 -10.18 6.92 3.72
N HIS A 206 -10.59 7.05 4.99
CA HIS A 206 -10.01 8.05 5.90
C HIS A 206 -8.52 7.84 6.19
N LYS A 207 -7.93 6.68 5.86
CA LYS A 207 -6.48 6.49 5.93
C LYS A 207 -5.77 7.40 4.91
N SER A 208 -6.27 7.48 3.68
CA SER A 208 -5.72 8.36 2.65
C SER A 208 -5.58 9.81 3.14
N THR A 209 -6.65 10.34 3.73
CA THR A 209 -6.72 11.74 4.13
C THR A 209 -6.15 11.97 5.53
N ALA A 210 -6.74 11.36 6.56
CA ALA A 210 -6.38 11.60 7.96
C ALA A 210 -4.99 11.04 8.35
N THR A 211 -4.48 10.03 7.63
CA THR A 211 -3.11 9.52 7.83
C THR A 211 -2.14 10.12 6.81
N GLY A 212 -2.43 10.00 5.50
CA GLY A 212 -1.48 10.33 4.42
C GLY A 212 -1.02 11.79 4.38
N LEU A 213 -1.83 12.71 4.92
CA LEU A 213 -1.54 14.15 5.01
C LEU A 213 -1.28 14.61 6.44
N SER A 214 -1.01 13.69 7.38
CA SER A 214 -0.67 13.99 8.78
C SER A 214 0.83 13.85 9.03
N GLY A 215 1.31 14.35 10.18
CA GLY A 215 2.62 14.06 10.74
C GLY A 215 2.52 13.34 12.09
N TYR A 216 3.65 13.23 12.79
CA TYR A 216 3.76 12.47 14.04
C TYR A 216 2.68 12.83 15.08
N THR A 217 2.30 14.11 15.17
CA THR A 217 1.28 14.59 16.12
C THR A 217 -0.05 13.84 15.98
N GLY A 218 -0.51 13.62 14.75
CA GLY A 218 -1.71 12.80 14.52
C GLY A 218 -1.41 11.30 14.56
N LEU A 219 -0.31 10.88 13.93
CA LEU A 219 -0.01 9.46 13.72
C LEU A 219 0.20 8.67 15.02
N ARG A 220 0.80 9.28 16.04
CA ARG A 220 1.09 8.64 17.33
C ARG A 220 -0.15 8.08 18.03
N HIS A 221 -1.35 8.56 17.68
CA HIS A 221 -2.60 8.09 18.29
C HIS A 221 -3.08 6.75 17.74
N HIS A 222 -2.60 6.32 16.57
CA HIS A 222 -3.04 5.07 15.94
C HIS A 222 -1.90 4.16 15.45
N HIS A 223 -0.67 4.67 15.37
CA HIS A 223 0.55 3.87 15.13
C HIS A 223 1.28 3.50 16.44
N ASN A 224 0.51 3.15 17.47
CA ASN A 224 1.02 2.81 18.81
C ASN A 224 0.69 1.37 19.20
N VAL A 225 1.38 0.88 20.23
CA VAL A 225 1.28 -0.49 20.76
C VAL A 225 -0.14 -0.84 21.16
N LYS A 226 -0.86 0.09 21.80
CA LYS A 226 -2.25 -0.12 22.21
C LYS A 226 -3.15 -0.39 21.00
N THR A 227 -3.06 0.43 19.96
CA THR A 227 -3.87 0.31 18.74
C THR A 227 -3.51 -0.96 17.97
N MET A 228 -2.22 -1.25 17.82
CA MET A 228 -1.75 -2.46 17.15
C MET A 228 -2.23 -3.73 17.87
N ARG A 229 -2.18 -3.78 19.20
CA ARG A 229 -2.64 -4.94 19.99
C ARG A 229 -4.15 -5.11 20.01
N ASN A 230 -4.91 -4.03 19.85
CA ASN A 230 -6.38 -4.07 19.81
C ASN A 230 -6.94 -4.24 18.40
N SER A 231 -6.09 -4.17 17.37
CA SER A 231 -6.46 -4.50 16.00
C SER A 231 -6.35 -6.00 15.78
N LYS A 232 -7.45 -6.66 15.44
CA LYS A 232 -7.40 -8.10 15.12
C LYS A 232 -6.77 -8.32 13.76
N SER A 233 -7.21 -7.59 12.75
CA SER A 233 -6.68 -7.63 11.39
C SER A 233 -6.73 -6.23 10.78
N PHE A 234 -5.69 -5.83 10.05
CA PHE A 234 -5.69 -4.57 9.30
C PHE A 234 -6.51 -4.66 8.00
N MET A 235 -6.88 -5.87 7.59
CA MET A 235 -7.69 -6.14 6.39
C MET A 235 -9.18 -6.31 6.70
N ASP A 236 -9.57 -6.28 7.97
CA ASP A 236 -10.96 -6.39 8.45
C ASP A 236 -11.33 -5.14 9.23
N ARG A 237 -11.79 -4.10 8.51
CA ARG A 237 -11.92 -2.72 9.02
C ARG A 237 -12.72 -2.63 10.33
N GLU A 238 -13.85 -3.33 10.41
CA GLU A 238 -14.74 -3.37 11.59
C GLU A 238 -14.10 -4.02 12.83
N ASN A 239 -13.00 -4.76 12.65
CA ASN A 239 -12.28 -5.45 13.72
C ASN A 239 -10.87 -4.87 13.92
N SER A 240 -10.67 -3.61 13.55
CA SER A 240 -9.37 -2.93 13.58
C SER A 240 -9.47 -1.58 14.30
N GLU A 241 -8.72 -1.42 15.39
CA GLU A 241 -8.66 -0.14 16.10
C GLU A 241 -7.97 0.93 15.26
N LEU A 242 -7.05 0.54 14.36
CA LEU A 242 -6.44 1.45 13.39
C LEU A 242 -7.50 2.11 12.49
N HIS A 243 -8.42 1.31 11.93
CA HIS A 243 -9.52 1.82 11.11
C HIS A 243 -10.50 2.65 11.94
N ALA A 244 -10.84 2.19 13.15
CA ALA A 244 -11.71 2.93 14.06
C ALA A 244 -11.16 4.33 14.40
N SER A 245 -9.85 4.44 14.66
CA SER A 245 -9.19 5.73 14.86
C SER A 245 -9.26 6.61 13.61
N ASN A 246 -8.96 6.06 12.44
CA ASN A 246 -9.06 6.82 11.19
C ASN A 246 -10.47 7.36 10.94
N TRP A 247 -11.53 6.61 11.27
CA TRP A 247 -12.90 7.11 11.17
C TRP A 247 -13.20 8.25 12.13
N ARG A 248 -12.72 8.18 13.39
CA ARG A 248 -12.86 9.27 14.36
C ARG A 248 -12.15 10.53 13.87
N MET A 249 -10.92 10.39 13.38
CA MET A 249 -10.14 11.50 12.84
C MET A 249 -10.77 12.07 11.57
N GLY A 250 -11.24 11.20 10.66
CA GLY A 250 -11.95 11.59 9.45
C GLY A 250 -13.21 12.42 9.73
N LYS A 251 -13.94 12.09 10.81
CA LYS A 251 -15.05 12.93 11.29
C LYS A 251 -14.59 14.33 11.68
N VAL A 252 -13.47 14.47 12.41
CA VAL A 252 -12.93 15.80 12.78
C VAL A 252 -12.50 16.57 11.53
N VAL A 253 -11.85 15.92 10.56
CA VAL A 253 -11.48 16.55 9.27
C VAL A 253 -12.71 17.13 8.57
N ARG A 254 -13.79 16.35 8.46
CA ARG A 254 -15.05 16.80 7.87
C ARG A 254 -15.70 17.92 8.68
N ASP A 255 -15.79 17.78 10.01
CA ASP A 255 -16.42 18.76 10.89
C ASP A 255 -15.64 20.10 10.93
N ALA A 256 -14.34 20.07 10.64
CA ALA A 256 -13.49 21.25 10.45
C ALA A 256 -13.73 21.99 9.11
N GLY A 257 -14.57 21.43 8.23
CA GLY A 257 -14.97 22.05 6.97
C GLY A 257 -14.07 21.75 5.78
N VAL A 258 -13.13 20.80 5.89
CA VAL A 258 -12.30 20.38 4.76
C VAL A 258 -13.18 19.66 3.73
N LYS A 259 -13.31 20.22 2.53
CA LYS A 259 -14.08 19.64 1.44
C LYS A 259 -13.22 18.65 0.67
N ILE A 260 -13.64 17.38 0.66
CA ILE A 260 -12.88 16.28 0.07
C ILE A 260 -13.70 15.64 -1.04
N PHE A 261 -13.11 15.51 -2.22
CA PHE A 261 -13.59 14.68 -3.32
C PHE A 261 -12.65 13.48 -3.47
N GLN A 262 -13.06 12.34 -2.91
CA GLN A 262 -12.27 11.12 -2.91
C GLN A 262 -12.37 10.43 -4.27
N ILE A 263 -11.26 9.92 -4.79
CA ILE A 263 -11.23 9.06 -5.98
C ILE A 263 -10.45 7.80 -5.61
N GLU A 264 -11.13 6.66 -5.58
CA GLU A 264 -10.51 5.36 -5.29
C GLU A 264 -10.52 4.47 -6.52
N THR A 265 -9.37 3.86 -6.79
CA THR A 265 -9.20 2.87 -7.84
C THR A 265 -8.87 1.52 -7.25
N THR A 266 -9.35 0.44 -7.85
CA THR A 266 -8.90 -0.93 -7.51
C THR A 266 -8.11 -1.49 -8.67
N VAL A 267 -7.03 -2.20 -8.37
CA VAL A 267 -6.25 -2.94 -9.38
C VAL A 267 -6.37 -4.44 -9.21
N ASN A 268 -6.21 -5.19 -10.30
CA ASN A 268 -6.15 -6.65 -10.22
C ASN A 268 -4.86 -7.13 -9.55
N ASN A 269 -4.80 -8.42 -9.20
CA ASN A 269 -3.59 -9.06 -8.65
C ASN A 269 -2.69 -9.63 -9.78
N ASP A 270 -2.64 -9.00 -10.95
CA ASP A 270 -1.74 -9.43 -12.04
C ASP A 270 -0.28 -9.00 -11.81
N THR A 271 0.34 -9.56 -10.77
CA THR A 271 1.68 -9.17 -10.32
C THR A 271 2.78 -9.53 -11.33
N PHE A 272 2.76 -10.72 -11.94
CA PHE A 272 3.85 -11.17 -12.82
C PHE A 272 3.48 -11.28 -14.31
N GLY A 273 2.22 -10.99 -14.67
CA GLY A 273 1.75 -11.08 -16.04
C GLY A 273 1.53 -12.52 -16.52
N ARG A 274 0.92 -12.62 -17.70
CA ARG A 274 0.64 -13.91 -18.39
C ARG A 274 1.75 -14.34 -19.34
N GLU A 275 2.71 -13.47 -19.61
CA GLU A 275 3.82 -13.68 -20.54
C GLU A 275 5.16 -13.26 -19.94
N GLY A 276 6.25 -13.83 -20.47
CA GLY A 276 7.61 -13.49 -20.06
C GLY A 276 8.19 -14.37 -18.94
N PRO A 277 9.34 -13.96 -18.38
CA PRO A 277 10.15 -14.82 -17.53
C PRO A 277 9.53 -15.15 -16.17
N LEU A 278 8.66 -14.27 -15.63
CA LEU A 278 8.02 -14.45 -14.33
C LEU A 278 6.58 -14.96 -14.43
N ALA A 279 6.00 -15.10 -15.63
CA ALA A 279 4.60 -15.47 -15.81
C ALA A 279 4.23 -16.84 -15.22
N LEU A 280 5.19 -17.76 -15.10
CA LEU A 280 4.95 -19.05 -14.44
C LEU A 280 4.55 -18.88 -12.97
N LEU A 281 4.95 -17.79 -12.31
CA LEU A 281 4.63 -17.50 -10.91
C LEU A 281 3.14 -17.12 -10.73
N GLN A 282 2.44 -16.80 -11.82
CA GLN A 282 0.98 -16.63 -11.82
C GLN A 282 0.21 -17.94 -12.03
N LYS A 283 0.92 -19.04 -12.35
CA LYS A 283 0.32 -20.35 -12.57
C LYS A 283 0.44 -21.18 -11.30
N ARG A 284 -0.60 -21.98 -11.03
CA ARG A 284 -0.58 -22.95 -9.95
C ARG A 284 0.38 -24.09 -10.34
N GLU A 285 1.13 -24.65 -9.39
CA GLU A 285 2.26 -25.53 -9.68
C GLU A 285 1.85 -26.83 -10.40
N TRP A 286 0.60 -27.29 -10.24
CA TRP A 286 0.08 -28.44 -10.97
C TRP A 286 -0.21 -28.16 -12.45
N GLU A 287 -0.28 -26.89 -12.83
CA GLU A 287 -0.52 -26.40 -14.19
C GLU A 287 0.79 -26.18 -14.94
N TRP A 288 1.91 -26.28 -14.25
CA TRP A 288 3.22 -26.13 -14.84
C TRP A 288 3.52 -27.27 -15.81
N SER A 289 3.69 -26.90 -17.08
CA SER A 289 4.23 -27.78 -18.10
C SER A 289 5.67 -28.18 -17.79
N ALA A 290 6.22 -29.15 -18.51
CA ALA A 290 7.65 -29.49 -18.41
C ALA A 290 8.55 -28.27 -18.67
N ARG A 291 8.13 -27.38 -19.57
CA ARG A 291 8.84 -26.13 -19.86
C ARG A 291 8.81 -25.16 -18.68
N ASP A 292 7.64 -24.95 -18.06
CA ASP A 292 7.50 -24.07 -16.89
C ASP A 292 8.38 -24.56 -15.74
N ARG A 293 8.41 -25.87 -15.49
CA ARG A 293 9.27 -26.49 -14.45
C ARG A 293 10.75 -26.26 -14.72
N MET A 294 11.21 -26.48 -15.95
CA MET A 294 12.60 -26.22 -16.33
C MET A 294 12.96 -24.73 -16.20
N GLN A 295 12.05 -23.84 -16.61
CA GLN A 295 12.22 -22.40 -16.47
C GLN A 295 12.33 -21.98 -15.00
N PHE A 296 11.46 -22.49 -14.13
CA PHE A 296 11.51 -22.20 -12.70
C PHE A 296 12.82 -22.69 -12.07
N LEU A 297 13.25 -23.92 -12.37
CA LEU A 297 14.51 -24.46 -11.84
C LEU A 297 15.72 -23.64 -12.32
N GLY A 298 15.75 -23.24 -13.59
CA GLY A 298 16.78 -22.37 -14.14
C GLY A 298 16.79 -20.99 -13.48
N MET A 299 15.61 -20.38 -13.30
CA MET A 299 15.45 -19.10 -12.60
C MET A 299 15.94 -19.21 -11.16
N LYS A 300 15.51 -20.23 -10.41
CA LYS A 300 15.92 -20.46 -9.03
C LYS A 300 17.44 -20.64 -8.91
N ALA A 301 18.04 -21.50 -9.72
CA ALA A 301 19.49 -21.73 -9.70
C ALA A 301 20.28 -20.46 -10.07
N GLY A 302 19.82 -19.71 -11.07
CA GLY A 302 20.41 -18.43 -11.46
C GLY A 302 20.33 -17.40 -10.33
N LEU A 303 19.19 -17.32 -9.64
CA LEU A 303 19.03 -16.46 -8.47
C LEU A 303 19.92 -16.91 -7.32
N GLU A 304 20.15 -18.21 -7.07
CA GLU A 304 20.99 -18.67 -5.96
C GLU A 304 22.45 -18.20 -6.10
N ILE A 305 23.02 -18.22 -7.31
CA ILE A 305 24.41 -17.83 -7.56
C ILE A 305 24.61 -16.33 -7.83
N MET A 306 23.52 -15.59 -8.08
CA MET A 306 23.59 -14.16 -8.40
C MET A 306 24.04 -13.34 -7.18
N PRO A 307 24.86 -12.27 -7.34
CA PRO A 307 25.15 -11.36 -6.24
C PRO A 307 23.88 -10.68 -5.69
N THR A 308 23.78 -10.51 -4.36
CA THR A 308 22.59 -9.94 -3.70
C THR A 308 22.12 -8.62 -4.31
N LYS A 309 23.05 -7.68 -4.57
CA LYS A 309 22.73 -6.39 -5.21
C LYS A 309 22.11 -6.55 -6.59
N ALA A 310 22.54 -7.54 -7.36
CA ALA A 310 21.99 -7.81 -8.69
C ALA A 310 20.60 -8.45 -8.59
N LYS A 311 20.36 -9.38 -7.65
CA LYS A 311 19.01 -9.94 -7.39
C LYS A 311 18.04 -8.82 -7.05
N ARG A 312 18.41 -7.97 -6.08
CA ARG A 312 17.62 -6.80 -5.66
C ARG A 312 17.26 -5.92 -6.84
N LYS A 313 18.24 -5.57 -7.69
CA LYS A 313 17.98 -4.78 -8.89
C LYS A 313 16.96 -5.42 -9.83
N VAL A 314 17.06 -6.73 -10.08
CA VAL A 314 16.10 -7.46 -10.94
C VAL A 314 14.68 -7.35 -10.37
N PHE A 315 14.50 -7.67 -9.09
CA PHE A 315 13.18 -7.68 -8.45
C PHE A 315 12.60 -6.27 -8.26
N SER A 316 13.42 -5.28 -7.85
CA SER A 316 12.97 -3.89 -7.69
C SER A 316 12.69 -3.19 -9.02
N SER A 317 13.26 -3.65 -10.13
CA SER A 317 12.95 -3.13 -11.47
C SER A 317 11.65 -3.67 -12.07
N TRP A 318 11.04 -4.68 -11.43
CA TRP A 318 9.83 -5.30 -11.97
C TRP A 318 8.65 -4.35 -11.86
N GLN A 319 7.97 -4.13 -12.98
CA GLN A 319 6.72 -3.37 -13.04
C GLN A 319 5.57 -4.32 -13.39
N ALA A 320 4.62 -4.43 -12.47
CA ALA A 320 3.47 -5.32 -12.59
C ALA A 320 2.50 -4.81 -13.68
N PRO A 321 1.99 -5.69 -14.55
CA PRO A 321 0.95 -5.36 -15.53
C PRO A 321 -0.44 -5.24 -14.88
N TYR A 322 -0.54 -4.60 -13.72
CA TYR A 322 -1.81 -4.37 -13.06
C TYR A 322 -2.80 -3.65 -13.98
N ALA A 323 -4.04 -4.10 -13.97
CA ALA A 323 -5.13 -3.46 -14.69
C ALA A 323 -6.13 -2.85 -13.70
N LEU A 324 -6.68 -1.68 -14.05
CA LEU A 324 -7.78 -1.05 -13.33
C LEU A 324 -9.01 -1.97 -13.38
N THR A 325 -9.53 -2.39 -12.24
CA THR A 325 -10.73 -3.23 -12.15
C THR A 325 -11.98 -2.44 -11.76
N SER A 326 -11.81 -1.29 -11.10
CA SER A 326 -12.89 -0.37 -10.79
C SER A 326 -12.35 1.02 -10.44
N VAL A 327 -13.16 2.05 -10.64
CA VAL A 327 -12.92 3.43 -10.15
C VAL A 327 -14.22 3.99 -9.59
N GLN A 328 -14.14 4.67 -8.46
CA GLN A 328 -15.24 5.32 -7.77
C GLN A 328 -14.79 6.72 -7.35
N ALA A 329 -15.71 7.68 -7.30
CA ALA A 329 -15.41 9.01 -6.82
C ALA A 329 -16.59 9.61 -6.02
N GLY A 330 -16.34 10.59 -5.16
CA GLY A 330 -17.36 11.26 -4.34
C GLY A 330 -17.00 11.36 -2.85
N GLU A 331 -17.99 11.11 -1.99
CA GLU A 331 -17.86 11.17 -0.54
C GLU A 331 -16.98 10.01 -0.01
N VAL A 332 -16.09 10.31 0.94
CA VAL A 332 -15.01 9.41 1.39
C VAL A 332 -15.51 8.04 1.83
N GLU A 333 -16.51 7.98 2.71
CA GLU A 333 -16.99 6.70 3.26
C GLU A 333 -17.78 5.90 2.22
N ALA A 334 -18.65 6.57 1.47
CA ALA A 334 -19.48 5.94 0.44
C ALA A 334 -18.65 5.37 -0.73
N VAL A 335 -17.62 6.10 -1.16
CA VAL A 335 -16.62 5.62 -2.14
C VAL A 335 -15.91 4.39 -1.58
N HIS A 336 -15.37 4.51 -0.37
CA HIS A 336 -14.53 3.48 0.22
C HIS A 336 -15.28 2.17 0.55
N GLU A 337 -16.58 2.24 0.81
CA GLU A 337 -17.45 1.06 0.96
C GLU A 337 -17.47 0.22 -0.33
N VAL A 338 -17.73 0.87 -1.48
CA VAL A 338 -17.78 0.20 -2.79
C VAL A 338 -16.40 -0.33 -3.19
N THR A 339 -15.37 0.47 -2.98
CA THR A 339 -13.99 0.09 -3.30
C THR A 339 -13.56 -1.15 -2.52
N THR A 340 -13.80 -1.19 -1.21
CA THR A 340 -13.43 -2.34 -0.39
C THR A 340 -14.23 -3.59 -0.77
N ALA A 341 -15.50 -3.46 -1.13
CA ALA A 341 -16.28 -4.56 -1.67
C ALA A 341 -15.68 -5.13 -2.97
N ASN A 342 -15.16 -4.27 -3.85
CA ASN A 342 -14.47 -4.69 -5.07
C ASN A 342 -13.16 -5.42 -4.77
N VAL A 343 -12.36 -4.93 -3.80
CA VAL A 343 -11.13 -5.62 -3.34
C VAL A 343 -11.47 -7.00 -2.77
N TYR A 344 -12.46 -7.10 -1.88
CA TYR A 344 -12.87 -8.37 -1.29
C TYR A 344 -13.39 -9.37 -2.31
N ARG A 345 -14.16 -8.92 -3.31
CA ARG A 345 -14.65 -9.78 -4.39
C ARG A 345 -13.51 -10.48 -5.14
N GLN A 346 -12.36 -9.82 -5.28
CA GLN A 346 -11.19 -10.40 -5.93
C GLN A 346 -10.37 -11.27 -4.99
N GLN A 347 -10.15 -10.83 -3.75
CA GLN A 347 -9.08 -11.37 -2.91
C GLN A 347 -9.52 -12.42 -1.90
N LEU A 348 -10.80 -12.45 -1.51
CA LEU A 348 -11.25 -13.38 -0.48
C LEU A 348 -11.22 -14.82 -0.98
N VAL A 349 -10.54 -15.67 -0.20
CA VAL A 349 -10.56 -17.12 -0.36
C VAL A 349 -11.24 -17.72 0.88
N PRO A 350 -12.40 -18.39 0.74
CA PRO A 350 -13.03 -19.06 1.86
C PRO A 350 -12.13 -20.18 2.38
N VAL A 351 -11.86 -20.20 3.69
CA VAL A 351 -11.08 -21.24 4.36
C VAL A 351 -11.88 -21.79 5.53
N GLU A 352 -12.04 -23.11 5.59
CA GLU A 352 -12.72 -23.78 6.69
C GLU A 352 -11.74 -24.17 7.80
N GLY A 353 -12.01 -23.68 9.02
CA GLY A 353 -11.22 -24.01 10.20
C GLY A 353 -9.84 -23.35 10.25
N GLN A 354 -9.26 -23.31 11.46
CA GLN A 354 -7.90 -22.83 11.68
C GLN A 354 -6.90 -24.00 11.65
N THR A 355 -5.63 -23.71 11.40
CA THR A 355 -4.53 -24.68 11.43
C THR A 355 -3.72 -24.57 12.73
N ASP A 356 -3.09 -25.67 13.14
CA ASP A 356 -2.07 -25.68 14.20
C ASP A 356 -0.76 -25.01 13.74
N ILE A 357 -0.43 -25.14 12.46
CA ILE A 357 0.80 -24.62 11.86
C ILE A 357 0.46 -23.89 10.57
N LEU A 358 0.83 -22.61 10.49
CA LEU A 358 0.74 -21.80 9.28
C LEU A 358 2.14 -21.53 8.74
N THR A 359 2.37 -21.83 7.46
CA THR A 359 3.64 -21.58 6.79
C THR A 359 3.46 -20.50 5.71
N MET A 360 4.40 -19.57 5.61
CA MET A 360 4.33 -18.45 4.64
C MET A 360 5.72 -18.15 4.08
N GLY A 361 5.80 -17.90 2.77
CA GLY A 361 7.00 -17.37 2.13
C GLY A 361 6.90 -15.86 2.02
N LEU A 362 7.86 -15.12 2.57
CA LEU A 362 7.83 -13.66 2.54
C LEU A 362 8.56 -13.14 1.29
N PRO A 363 7.94 -12.24 0.51
CA PRO A 363 8.56 -11.63 -0.66
C PRO A 363 9.61 -10.57 -0.26
N TYR A 364 10.29 -10.02 -1.26
CA TYR A 364 11.35 -9.02 -1.13
C TYR A 364 10.87 -7.59 -0.84
N ILE A 365 9.55 -7.34 -0.85
CA ILE A 365 8.99 -5.99 -0.83
C ILE A 365 7.84 -5.82 0.17
N CYS A 366 7.81 -4.67 0.83
CA CYS A 366 6.75 -4.15 1.68
C CYS A 366 6.68 -2.61 1.52
N PRO A 367 5.64 -1.95 2.08
CA PRO A 367 5.46 -0.50 1.97
C PRO A 367 6.68 0.34 2.39
N TYR A 368 7.49 -0.16 3.33
CA TYR A 368 8.58 0.60 3.94
C TYR A 368 9.97 0.30 3.34
N ASN A 369 10.06 -0.48 2.26
CA ASN A 369 11.35 -0.85 1.67
C ASN A 369 11.41 -0.65 0.14
N VAL A 370 10.47 0.08 -0.46
CA VAL A 370 10.45 0.29 -1.91
C VAL A 370 11.77 0.90 -2.39
N ASN A 371 12.41 0.21 -3.35
CA ASN A 371 13.76 0.51 -3.86
C ASN A 371 14.88 0.48 -2.79
N SER A 372 14.68 -0.29 -1.72
CA SER A 372 15.61 -0.44 -0.59
C SER A 372 15.78 -1.90 -0.16
N ILE A 373 16.34 -2.09 1.02
CA ILE A 373 16.73 -3.38 1.59
C ILE A 373 15.62 -3.88 2.51
N MET A 374 15.22 -5.14 2.36
CA MET A 374 14.36 -5.82 3.33
C MET A 374 15.18 -6.23 4.57
N ASN A 375 15.38 -5.28 5.48
CA ASN A 375 16.16 -5.47 6.72
C ASN A 375 15.38 -6.30 7.76
N PRO A 376 16.01 -6.77 8.86
CA PRO A 376 15.36 -7.66 9.83
C PRO A 376 14.08 -7.10 10.46
N ILE A 377 14.01 -5.80 10.73
CA ILE A 377 12.80 -5.13 11.27
C ILE A 377 11.67 -5.23 10.24
N LEU A 378 11.99 -4.96 8.97
CA LEU A 378 11.02 -4.95 7.88
C LEU A 378 10.50 -6.36 7.55
N VAL A 379 11.33 -7.40 7.73
CA VAL A 379 10.87 -8.80 7.62
C VAL A 379 9.82 -9.11 8.68
N MET A 380 10.05 -8.68 9.93
CA MET A 380 9.09 -8.89 11.02
C MET A 380 7.82 -8.06 10.80
N CYS A 381 7.96 -6.83 10.32
CA CYS A 381 6.84 -5.98 9.92
C CYS A 381 5.99 -6.65 8.82
N LEU A 382 6.60 -7.13 7.74
CA LEU A 382 5.91 -7.81 6.65
C LEU A 382 5.25 -9.12 7.13
N GLY A 383 5.98 -9.92 7.90
CA GLY A 383 5.51 -11.23 8.35
C GLY A 383 4.37 -11.15 9.36
N LEU A 384 4.57 -10.40 10.45
CA LEU A 384 3.62 -10.31 11.56
C LEU A 384 2.61 -9.18 11.40
N GLY A 385 3.03 -8.05 10.82
CA GLY A 385 2.17 -6.90 10.59
C GLY A 385 1.23 -7.11 9.40
N TYR A 386 1.73 -7.62 8.27
CA TYR A 386 0.93 -7.80 7.07
C TYR A 386 0.45 -9.24 6.90
N PHE A 387 1.35 -10.18 6.60
CA PHE A 387 0.99 -11.54 6.16
C PHE A 387 0.14 -12.29 7.20
N PHE A 388 0.51 -12.21 8.48
CA PHE A 388 -0.31 -12.78 9.56
C PHE A 388 -1.72 -12.15 9.64
N ASN A 389 -1.85 -10.86 9.32
CA ASN A 389 -3.10 -10.11 9.32
C ASN A 389 -3.85 -10.13 7.97
N LEU A 390 -3.41 -10.91 6.97
CA LEU A 390 -4.14 -11.09 5.71
C LEU A 390 -5.34 -12.03 5.87
N TYR A 391 -6.27 -11.65 6.73
CA TYR A 391 -7.51 -12.39 6.96
C TYR A 391 -8.68 -11.47 7.29
N LYS A 392 -9.88 -11.99 7.06
CA LYS A 392 -11.15 -11.43 7.54
C LYS A 392 -11.81 -12.41 8.51
N GLY A 393 -12.32 -11.95 9.64
CA GLY A 393 -12.95 -12.80 10.65
C GLY A 393 -11.96 -13.44 11.63
N LYS A 394 -11.29 -14.54 11.24
CA LYS A 394 -10.35 -15.26 12.12
C LYS A 394 -8.98 -15.47 11.47
N PRO A 395 -7.86 -15.40 12.22
CA PRO A 395 -6.55 -15.76 11.71
C PRO A 395 -6.52 -17.21 11.23
N LEU A 396 -5.72 -17.49 10.21
CA LEU A 396 -5.59 -18.85 9.68
C LEU A 396 -5.00 -19.82 10.71
N VAL A 397 -4.06 -19.36 11.55
CA VAL A 397 -3.49 -20.15 12.66
C VAL A 397 -4.29 -19.94 13.94
N ARG A 398 -4.53 -21.01 14.70
CA ARG A 398 -5.22 -20.91 16.00
C ARG A 398 -4.35 -20.27 17.07
N GLU A 399 -4.99 -19.82 18.14
CA GLU A 399 -4.27 -19.42 19.36
C GLU A 399 -3.41 -20.58 19.89
N GLY A 400 -2.16 -20.27 20.26
CA GLY A 400 -1.16 -21.25 20.66
C GLY A 400 -0.64 -22.15 19.52
N GLY A 401 -0.97 -21.83 18.25
CA GLY A 401 -0.38 -22.46 17.08
C GLY A 401 0.99 -21.88 16.72
N VAL A 402 1.60 -22.40 15.65
CA VAL A 402 2.95 -22.04 15.20
C VAL A 402 2.91 -21.36 13.83
N LEU A 403 3.56 -20.20 13.72
CA LEU A 403 3.82 -19.52 12.45
C LEU A 403 5.25 -19.80 11.99
N ILE A 404 5.42 -20.29 10.75
CA ILE A 404 6.73 -20.53 10.13
C ILE A 404 6.85 -19.62 8.91
N MET A 405 7.76 -18.65 8.96
CA MET A 405 8.01 -17.70 7.88
C MET A 405 9.34 -18.01 7.19
N SER A 406 9.35 -17.97 5.87
CA SER A 406 10.56 -18.19 5.06
C SER A 406 11.04 -16.88 4.46
N HIS A 407 12.21 -16.43 4.90
CA HIS A 407 12.91 -15.26 4.35
C HIS A 407 14.42 -15.35 4.66
N PRO A 408 15.33 -14.85 3.80
CA PRO A 408 16.77 -14.85 4.07
C PRO A 408 17.18 -14.00 5.27
N THR A 409 16.43 -12.92 5.54
CA THR A 409 16.58 -12.00 6.67
C THR A 409 18.02 -11.50 6.83
N PRO A 410 18.56 -10.79 5.82
CA PRO A 410 19.92 -10.30 5.89
C PRO A 410 20.07 -9.29 7.04
N TRP A 411 21.17 -9.35 7.78
CA TRP A 411 21.59 -8.28 8.69
C TRP A 411 22.20 -7.13 7.88
N GLU A 412 21.37 -6.48 7.07
CA GLU A 412 21.74 -5.40 6.15
C GLU A 412 20.70 -4.28 6.25
N PHE A 413 21.17 -3.03 6.35
CA PHE A 413 20.33 -1.84 6.40
C PHE A 413 20.79 -0.85 5.33
N ASN A 414 19.87 -0.05 4.80
CA ASN A 414 20.22 1.06 3.93
C ASN A 414 20.45 2.29 4.82
N PRO A 415 21.69 2.81 4.97
CA PRO A 415 21.97 3.92 5.88
C PRO A 415 21.35 5.25 5.43
N ILE A 416 20.90 5.35 4.17
CA ILE A 416 20.23 6.54 3.64
C ILE A 416 18.73 6.45 3.93
N HIS A 417 18.08 5.35 3.54
CA HIS A 417 16.63 5.22 3.71
C HIS A 417 16.22 4.86 5.15
N HIS A 418 17.06 4.13 5.88
CA HIS A 418 16.70 3.49 7.15
C HIS A 418 17.69 3.79 8.29
N PRO A 419 18.14 5.05 8.49
CA PRO A 419 19.09 5.41 9.55
C PRO A 419 18.52 5.11 10.94
N SER A 420 17.27 5.50 11.20
CA SER A 420 16.54 5.25 12.45
C SER A 420 16.37 3.76 12.75
N TYR A 421 16.25 2.92 11.73
CA TYR A 421 16.10 1.47 11.88
C TYR A 421 17.39 0.81 12.37
N ILE A 422 18.57 1.36 12.01
CA ILE A 422 19.86 0.86 12.49
C ILE A 422 19.94 1.07 14.00
N ASP A 423 19.63 2.28 14.46
CA ASP A 423 19.68 2.59 15.89
C ASP A 423 18.59 1.87 16.68
N PHE A 424 17.40 1.70 16.11
CA PHE A 424 16.37 0.84 16.70
C PHE A 424 16.87 -0.60 16.87
N PHE A 425 17.49 -1.17 15.83
CA PHE A 425 17.94 -2.56 15.86
C PHE A 425 19.11 -2.78 16.85
N GLU A 426 20.11 -1.89 16.82
CA GLU A 426 21.34 -2.07 17.59
C GLU A 426 21.22 -1.55 19.03
N GLN A 427 20.41 -0.52 19.28
CA GLN A 427 20.30 0.13 20.58
C GLN A 427 19.00 -0.24 21.31
N VAL A 428 17.85 -0.05 20.66
CA VAL A 428 16.54 -0.25 21.32
C VAL A 428 16.29 -1.72 21.60
N LEU A 429 16.46 -2.60 20.61
CA LEU A 429 16.26 -4.04 20.79
C LEU A 429 17.32 -4.71 21.67
N ALA A 430 18.48 -4.06 21.86
CA ALA A 430 19.48 -4.50 22.83
C ALA A 430 19.10 -4.15 24.28
N ASP A 431 18.33 -3.07 24.50
CA ASP A 431 17.80 -2.70 25.83
C ASP A 431 16.58 -3.54 26.20
N THR A 432 15.57 -3.59 25.32
CA THR A 432 14.31 -4.29 25.61
C THR A 432 13.58 -4.73 24.34
N THR A 433 12.80 -5.79 24.47
CA THR A 433 11.89 -6.28 23.42
C THR A 433 10.42 -6.14 23.82
N ASP A 434 10.13 -5.58 25.00
CA ASP A 434 8.76 -5.28 25.41
C ASP A 434 8.27 -4.02 24.67
N PRO A 435 7.26 -4.13 23.78
CA PRO A 435 6.79 -3.01 23.01
C PRO A 435 6.30 -1.84 23.88
N ILE A 436 5.73 -2.10 25.07
CA ILE A 436 5.26 -1.02 25.96
C ILE A 436 6.45 -0.25 26.53
N GLU A 437 7.54 -0.94 26.88
CA GLU A 437 8.75 -0.26 27.33
C GLU A 437 9.43 0.50 26.21
N ILE A 438 9.46 -0.07 25.00
CA ILE A 438 10.01 0.58 23.81
C ILE A 438 9.28 1.90 23.55
N GLU A 439 7.95 1.85 23.45
CA GLU A 439 7.08 3.00 23.21
C GLU A 439 7.34 4.11 24.23
N ARG A 440 7.24 3.76 25.52
CA ARG A 440 7.40 4.71 26.62
C ARG A 440 8.78 5.37 26.67
N LYS A 441 9.85 4.62 26.39
CA LYS A 441 11.24 5.09 26.51
C LYS A 441 11.71 5.85 25.26
N TYR A 442 11.37 5.35 24.07
CA TYR A 442 12.06 5.71 22.84
C TYR A 442 11.20 6.41 21.79
N GLU A 443 9.87 6.24 21.78
CA GLU A 443 9.02 6.80 20.70
C GLU A 443 9.23 8.31 20.54
N LYS A 444 9.04 9.06 21.62
CA LYS A 444 9.20 10.52 21.62
C LYS A 444 10.63 10.93 21.27
N GLN A 445 11.62 10.20 21.77
CA GLN A 445 13.02 10.48 21.47
C GLN A 445 13.30 10.37 19.97
N PHE A 446 12.85 9.29 19.32
CA PHE A 446 13.06 9.08 17.88
C PHE A 446 12.25 10.08 17.04
N ALA A 447 11.01 10.35 17.44
CA ALA A 447 10.13 11.25 16.70
C ALA A 447 10.57 12.72 16.76
N GLU A 448 11.20 13.15 17.86
CA GLU A 448 11.67 14.53 18.05
C GLU A 448 13.18 14.70 17.81
N ASP A 449 13.87 13.66 17.34
CA ASP A 449 15.30 13.74 17.06
C ASP A 449 15.58 14.62 15.83
N GLU A 450 16.25 15.75 16.05
CA GLU A 450 16.56 16.74 15.01
C GLU A 450 17.35 16.14 13.83
N TRP A 451 18.18 15.12 14.08
CA TRP A 451 18.96 14.47 13.03
C TRP A 451 18.07 13.57 12.17
N TYR A 452 17.18 12.77 12.76
CA TYR A 452 16.24 11.97 11.97
C TYR A 452 15.25 12.86 11.20
N ILE A 453 14.74 13.92 11.82
CA ILE A 453 13.91 14.92 11.13
C ILE A 453 14.67 15.53 9.94
N HIS A 454 15.94 15.90 10.13
CA HIS A 454 16.77 16.42 9.05
C HIS A 454 16.93 15.40 7.90
N LEU A 455 17.18 14.13 8.21
CA LEU A 455 17.31 13.08 7.20
C LEU A 455 15.98 12.77 6.48
N TYR A 456 14.86 12.74 7.19
CA TYR A 456 13.52 12.60 6.60
C TYR A 456 13.25 13.71 5.59
N ARG A 457 13.48 14.97 5.99
CA ARG A 457 13.23 16.15 5.15
C ARG A 457 14.17 16.26 3.95
N ASN A 458 15.43 15.82 4.08
CA ASN A 458 16.48 16.16 3.11
C ASN A 458 17.21 14.97 2.46
N SER A 459 17.05 13.75 2.96
CA SER A 459 17.89 12.59 2.57
C SER A 459 17.11 11.32 2.21
N TYR A 460 15.82 11.43 1.89
CA TYR A 460 14.96 10.29 1.52
C TYR A 460 14.92 9.19 2.60
N ALA A 461 15.03 9.57 3.88
CA ALA A 461 14.94 8.66 5.01
C ALA A 461 13.48 8.45 5.46
N TYR A 462 13.22 7.28 6.04
CA TYR A 462 12.00 6.92 6.78
C TYR A 462 12.10 7.30 8.25
#